data_AF-A0A015JCJ6-F1
#
_entry.id   AF-A0A015JCJ6-F1
#
_cell.length_a   1.000
_cell.length_b   1.000
_cell.length_c   1.000
_cell.angle_alpha   90.00
_cell.angle_beta   90.00
_cell.angle_gamma   90.00
#
_symmetry.space_group_name_H-M   'P 1'
#
loop_
_entity.id
_entity.type
_entity.pdbx_description
1 polymer ?
#
loop_
_entity_poly.entity_id
_entity_poly.type
_entity_poly.pdbx_seq_one_letter_code
_entity_poly.pdbx_strand_id
1 'polypeptide(L)'
;MAEAIINDFHNYLENLKSKNNKHSEELDMKCRDEEEIHKKISIGFNNQDWTQCKSNFEVLSNNSKEMRKIMKNQSKITEDTFSLTEKILVSTEKILASNKNIEGRLALLENTKQILRYSDWVVILINEIIVPKLMGDQDDWDRISTIFTKSILEDTDHYVLENEEDDRLFERLVEILDQVNITLGEFEYLVRLNKMRNTEFHINNQPLCEAKKQLEMTFPEHLEHFKEPLKKALYAIEVQW
;
A
#
# COMPACT_ATOMS: atom_id res chain seq x y z
N MET A 1 -9.77 -8.34 -11.12
CA MET A 1 -10.47 -7.04 -11.28
C MET A 1 -9.65 -6.04 -12.09
N ALA A 2 -8.40 -5.73 -11.70
CA ALA A 2 -7.52 -4.83 -12.48
C ALA A 2 -7.27 -5.33 -13.92
N GLU A 3 -7.04 -6.62 -14.09
CA GLU A 3 -6.80 -7.25 -15.40
C GLU A 3 -8.03 -7.17 -16.33
N ALA A 4 -9.24 -7.29 -15.77
CA ALA A 4 -10.48 -7.11 -16.53
C ALA A 4 -10.64 -5.66 -17.02
N ILE A 5 -10.36 -4.68 -16.15
CA ILE A 5 -10.42 -3.25 -16.51
C ILE A 5 -9.39 -2.91 -17.59
N ILE A 6 -8.17 -3.46 -17.50
CA ILE A 6 -7.12 -3.25 -18.50
C ILE A 6 -7.54 -3.85 -19.85
N ASN A 7 -8.08 -5.06 -19.84
CA ASN A 7 -8.58 -5.71 -21.06
C ASN A 7 -9.74 -4.92 -21.69
N ASP A 8 -10.64 -4.38 -20.89
CA ASP A 8 -11.73 -3.53 -21.37
C ASP A 8 -11.21 -2.24 -22.02
N PHE A 9 -10.24 -1.56 -21.41
CA PHE A 9 -9.60 -0.38 -22.01
C PHE A 9 -8.86 -0.72 -23.30
N HIS A 10 -8.15 -1.85 -23.33
CA HIS A 10 -7.42 -2.31 -24.51
C HIS A 10 -8.37 -2.61 -25.67
N ASN A 11 -9.44 -3.36 -25.41
CA ASN A 11 -10.46 -3.68 -26.40
C ASN A 11 -11.15 -2.41 -26.94
N TYR A 12 -11.45 -1.45 -26.07
CA TYR A 12 -12.08 -0.20 -26.47
C TYR A 12 -11.13 0.66 -27.32
N LEU A 13 -9.85 0.75 -26.95
CA LEU A 13 -8.84 1.46 -27.72
C LEU A 13 -8.64 0.85 -29.12
N GLU A 14 -8.53 -0.47 -29.22
CA GLU A 14 -8.39 -1.15 -30.51
C GLU A 14 -9.63 -0.97 -31.40
N ASN A 15 -10.83 -0.92 -30.81
CA ASN A 15 -12.04 -0.58 -31.55
C ASN A 15 -11.99 0.85 -32.13
N LEU A 16 -11.58 1.84 -31.33
CA LEU A 16 -11.44 3.22 -31.78
C LEU A 16 -10.39 3.35 -32.88
N LYS A 17 -9.25 2.67 -32.73
CA LYS A 17 -8.17 2.65 -33.73
C LYS A 17 -8.62 2.04 -35.05
N SER A 18 -9.31 0.90 -35.00
CA SER A 18 -9.89 0.26 -36.19
C SER A 18 -10.86 1.17 -36.93
N LYS A 19 -11.77 1.83 -36.20
CA LYS A 19 -12.72 2.80 -36.78
C LYS A 19 -12.00 4.02 -37.39
N ASN A 20 -10.99 4.55 -36.70
CA ASN A 20 -10.23 5.70 -37.17
C ASN A 20 -9.50 5.39 -38.48
N ASN A 21 -8.84 4.23 -38.55
CA ASN A 21 -8.13 3.79 -39.76
C ASN A 21 -9.09 3.68 -40.95
N LYS A 22 -10.23 3.00 -40.76
CA LYS A 22 -11.25 2.87 -41.80
C LYS A 22 -11.72 4.24 -42.33
N HIS A 23 -12.03 5.17 -41.43
CA HIS A 23 -12.50 6.50 -41.84
C HIS A 23 -11.41 7.35 -42.48
N SER A 24 -10.14 7.19 -42.08
CA SER A 24 -9.02 7.85 -42.74
C SER A 24 -8.87 7.37 -44.18
N GLU A 25 -8.92 6.05 -44.41
CA GLU A 25 -8.84 5.47 -45.75
C GLU A 25 -10.01 5.90 -46.65
N GLU A 26 -11.23 5.94 -46.10
CA GLU A 26 -12.42 6.45 -46.78
C GLU A 26 -12.28 7.93 -47.14
N LEU A 27 -11.75 8.76 -46.23
CA LEU A 27 -11.53 10.18 -46.49
C LEU A 27 -10.51 10.41 -47.60
N ASP A 28 -9.38 9.69 -47.56
CA ASP A 28 -8.33 9.79 -48.58
C ASP A 28 -8.85 9.40 -49.97
N MET A 29 -9.70 8.38 -50.05
CA MET A 29 -10.37 8.00 -51.29
C MET A 29 -11.27 9.13 -51.79
N LYS A 30 -12.04 9.75 -50.90
CA LYS A 30 -12.94 10.85 -51.25
C LYS A 30 -12.21 12.12 -51.70
N CYS A 31 -11.05 12.42 -51.12
CA CYS A 31 -10.19 13.50 -51.58
C CYS A 31 -9.68 13.24 -53.01
N ARG A 32 -9.26 12.01 -53.33
CA ARG A 32 -8.86 11.64 -54.70
C ARG A 32 -10.01 11.74 -55.70
N ASP A 33 -11.20 11.29 -55.31
CA ASP A 33 -12.41 11.42 -56.15
C ASP A 33 -12.70 12.91 -56.45
N GLU A 34 -12.59 13.78 -55.44
CA GLU A 34 -12.78 15.23 -55.59
C GLU A 34 -11.79 15.84 -56.60
N GLU A 35 -10.50 15.51 -56.50
CA GLU A 35 -9.48 15.97 -57.46
C GLU A 35 -9.79 15.53 -58.89
N GLU A 36 -10.26 14.29 -59.08
CA GLU A 36 -10.63 13.78 -60.41
C GLU A 36 -11.87 14.50 -60.97
N ILE A 37 -12.88 14.74 -60.13
CA ILE A 37 -14.09 15.49 -60.51
C ILE A 37 -13.72 16.91 -60.93
N HIS A 38 -12.82 17.59 -60.21
CA HIS A 38 -12.35 18.93 -60.57
C HIS A 38 -11.68 18.97 -61.95
N LYS A 39 -10.86 17.96 -62.29
CA LYS A 39 -10.27 17.84 -63.63
C LYS A 39 -11.35 17.68 -64.71
N LYS A 40 -12.35 16.82 -64.48
CA LYS A 40 -13.47 16.61 -65.41
C LYS A 40 -14.33 17.86 -65.60
N ILE A 41 -14.58 18.62 -64.54
CA ILE A 41 -15.28 19.91 -64.59
C ILE A 41 -14.50 20.89 -65.47
N SER A 42 -13.18 20.99 -65.26
CA SER A 42 -12.31 21.90 -66.03
C SER A 42 -12.31 21.58 -67.53
N ILE A 43 -12.27 20.29 -67.89
CA ILE A 43 -12.39 19.84 -69.29
C ILE A 43 -13.77 20.21 -69.87
N GLY A 44 -14.85 19.96 -69.11
CA GLY A 44 -16.21 20.29 -69.55
C GLY A 44 -16.39 21.78 -69.84
N PHE A 45 -15.80 22.66 -69.01
CA PHE A 45 -15.81 24.10 -69.25
C PHE A 45 -15.08 24.48 -70.55
N ASN A 46 -13.88 23.92 -70.77
CA ASN A 46 -13.09 24.19 -71.97
C ASN A 46 -13.80 23.74 -73.26
N ASN A 47 -14.50 22.62 -73.18
CA ASN A 47 -15.24 22.03 -74.31
C ASN A 47 -16.68 22.55 -74.42
N GLN A 48 -17.12 23.46 -73.54
CA GLN A 48 -18.49 23.98 -73.46
C GLN A 48 -19.57 22.88 -73.26
N ASP A 49 -19.21 21.75 -72.65
CA ASP A 49 -20.13 20.66 -72.31
C ASP A 49 -20.80 20.92 -70.95
N TRP A 50 -21.82 21.78 -70.99
CA TRP A 50 -22.56 22.20 -69.80
C TRP A 50 -23.31 21.06 -69.11
N THR A 51 -23.73 20.04 -69.86
CA THR A 51 -24.43 18.87 -69.31
C THR A 51 -23.48 18.05 -68.46
N GLN A 52 -22.27 17.80 -68.96
CA GLN A 52 -21.22 17.11 -68.20
C GLN A 52 -20.78 17.92 -66.97
N CYS A 53 -20.62 19.25 -67.11
CA CYS A 53 -20.31 20.12 -65.97
C CYS A 53 -21.38 20.00 -64.88
N LYS A 54 -22.67 20.10 -65.24
CA LYS A 54 -23.78 20.00 -64.28
C LYS A 54 -23.76 18.65 -63.55
N SER A 55 -23.61 17.55 -64.28
CA SER A 55 -23.51 16.20 -63.70
C SER A 55 -22.33 16.09 -62.73
N ASN A 56 -21.15 16.57 -63.11
CA ASN A 56 -19.97 16.54 -62.23
C ASN A 56 -20.14 17.39 -60.96
N PHE A 57 -20.85 18.53 -61.03
CA PHE A 57 -21.16 19.33 -59.84
C PHE A 57 -22.10 18.59 -58.87
N GLU A 58 -23.07 17.83 -59.38
CA GLU A 58 -23.94 16.99 -58.54
C GLU A 58 -23.13 15.89 -57.83
N VAL A 59 -22.20 15.25 -58.54
CA VAL A 59 -21.28 14.26 -57.96
C VAL A 59 -20.38 14.90 -56.90
N LEU A 60 -19.81 16.09 -57.17
CA LEU A 60 -18.99 16.84 -56.23
C LEU A 60 -19.76 17.20 -54.96
N SER A 61 -21.01 17.66 -55.11
CA SER A 61 -21.88 17.99 -53.98
C SER A 61 -22.12 16.79 -53.08
N ASN A 62 -22.38 15.62 -53.67
CA ASN A 62 -22.56 14.38 -52.92
C ASN A 62 -21.23 13.94 -52.25
N ASN A 63 -20.11 14.05 -52.95
CA ASN A 63 -18.79 13.73 -52.41
C ASN A 63 -18.48 14.56 -51.15
N SER A 64 -18.70 15.88 -51.23
CA SER A 64 -18.50 16.82 -50.13
C SER A 64 -19.41 16.51 -48.92
N LYS A 65 -20.66 16.08 -49.16
CA LYS A 65 -21.57 15.65 -48.07
C LYS A 65 -21.04 14.42 -47.34
N GLU A 66 -20.53 13.42 -48.08
CA GLU A 66 -19.95 12.22 -47.49
C GLU A 66 -18.66 12.53 -46.72
N MET A 67 -17.76 13.34 -47.28
CA MET A 67 -16.55 13.80 -46.57
C MET A 67 -16.91 14.49 -45.25
N ARG A 68 -17.93 15.36 -45.25
CA ARG A 68 -18.39 16.02 -44.03
C ARG A 68 -18.91 15.03 -42.99
N LYS A 69 -19.58 13.94 -43.40
CA LYS A 69 -20.01 12.89 -42.47
C LYS A 69 -18.80 12.15 -41.88
N ILE A 70 -17.82 11.80 -42.71
CA ILE A 70 -16.58 11.15 -42.27
C ILE A 70 -15.84 12.03 -41.25
N MET A 71 -15.69 13.33 -41.52
CA MET A 71 -15.05 14.28 -40.60
C MET A 71 -15.80 14.40 -39.26
N LYS A 72 -17.14 14.39 -39.28
CA LYS A 72 -17.93 14.36 -38.04
C LYS A 72 -17.69 13.09 -37.23
N ASN A 73 -17.60 11.94 -37.90
CA ASN A 73 -17.31 10.67 -37.24
C ASN A 73 -15.88 10.66 -36.66
N GLN A 74 -14.89 11.20 -37.37
CA GLN A 74 -13.53 11.34 -36.85
C GLN A 74 -13.49 12.24 -35.61
N SER A 75 -14.18 13.38 -35.63
CA SER A 75 -14.32 14.25 -34.45
C SER A 75 -14.90 13.47 -33.25
N LYS A 76 -15.89 12.59 -33.51
CA LYS A 76 -16.48 11.78 -32.45
C LYS A 76 -15.51 10.73 -31.90
N ILE A 77 -14.72 10.08 -32.75
CA ILE A 77 -13.66 9.16 -32.33
C ILE A 77 -12.61 9.89 -31.48
N THR A 78 -12.25 11.12 -31.84
CA THR A 78 -11.32 11.95 -31.05
C THR A 78 -11.87 12.24 -29.66
N GLU A 79 -13.14 12.65 -29.55
CA GLU A 79 -13.81 12.84 -28.25
C GLU A 79 -13.82 11.57 -27.40
N ASP A 80 -14.20 10.43 -28.01
CA ASP A 80 -14.25 9.14 -27.32
C ASP A 80 -12.84 8.70 -26.88
N THR A 81 -11.81 9.05 -27.66
CA THR A 81 -10.40 8.82 -27.31
C THR A 81 -9.99 9.66 -26.09
N PHE A 82 -10.32 10.95 -26.06
CA PHE A 82 -10.03 11.81 -24.90
C PHE A 82 -10.74 11.30 -23.65
N SER A 83 -12.01 10.91 -23.77
CA SER A 83 -12.78 10.31 -22.67
C SER A 83 -12.14 9.03 -22.13
N LEU A 84 -11.61 8.17 -23.01
CA LEU A 84 -10.86 6.98 -22.61
C LEU A 84 -9.56 7.36 -21.88
N THR A 85 -8.80 8.33 -22.41
CA THR A 85 -7.55 8.80 -21.80
C THR A 85 -7.78 9.36 -20.39
N GLU A 86 -8.83 10.16 -20.17
CA GLU A 86 -9.19 10.65 -18.83
C GLU A 86 -9.52 9.50 -17.87
N LYS A 87 -10.30 8.51 -18.31
CA LYS A 87 -10.62 7.33 -17.47
C LYS A 87 -9.37 6.53 -17.09
N ILE A 88 -8.43 6.38 -18.02
CA ILE A 88 -7.14 5.74 -17.76
C ILE A 88 -6.36 6.55 -16.72
N LEU A 89 -6.24 7.87 -16.90
CA LEU A 89 -5.53 8.76 -15.98
C LEU A 89 -6.06 8.65 -14.55
N VAL A 90 -7.39 8.78 -14.37
CA VAL A 90 -8.05 8.65 -13.05
C VAL A 90 -7.78 7.28 -12.42
N SER A 91 -7.77 6.22 -13.23
CA SER A 91 -7.49 4.86 -12.74
C SER A 91 -6.03 4.72 -12.29
N THR A 92 -5.09 5.29 -13.04
CA THR A 92 -3.67 5.30 -12.70
C THR A 92 -3.38 6.10 -11.42
N GLU A 93 -4.03 7.25 -11.23
CA GLU A 93 -3.90 8.05 -10.00
C GLU A 93 -4.37 7.27 -8.75
N LYS A 94 -5.49 6.55 -8.85
CA LYS A 94 -6.00 5.69 -7.77
C LYS A 94 -5.02 4.56 -7.43
N ILE A 95 -4.42 3.93 -8.45
CA ILE A 95 -3.40 2.89 -8.25
C ILE A 95 -2.17 3.47 -7.55
N LEU A 96 -1.69 4.64 -8.00
CA LEU A 96 -0.54 5.30 -7.39
C LEU A 96 -0.77 5.64 -5.91
N ALA A 97 -1.95 6.17 -5.57
CA ALA A 97 -2.31 6.48 -4.19
C ALA A 97 -2.37 5.20 -3.32
N SER A 98 -2.91 4.11 -3.86
CA SER A 98 -2.98 2.82 -3.17
C SER A 98 -1.58 2.24 -2.93
N ASN A 99 -0.69 2.32 -3.91
CA ASN A 99 0.69 1.84 -3.77
C ASN A 99 1.45 2.60 -2.68
N LYS A 100 1.33 3.94 -2.64
CA LYS A 100 1.92 4.75 -1.56
C LYS A 100 1.43 4.35 -0.18
N ASN A 101 0.13 4.03 -0.05
CA ASN A 101 -0.43 3.54 1.20
C ASN A 101 0.16 2.18 1.60
N ILE A 102 0.26 1.25 0.64
CA ILE A 102 0.87 -0.07 0.86
C ILE A 102 2.34 0.06 1.30
N GLU A 103 3.12 0.91 0.62
CA GLU A 103 4.52 1.19 1.00
C GLU A 103 4.63 1.70 2.44
N GLY A 104 3.77 2.64 2.84
CA GLY A 104 3.71 3.13 4.22
C GLY A 104 3.37 2.02 5.23
N ARG A 105 2.41 1.15 4.90
CA ARG A 105 2.04 0.00 5.75
C ARG A 105 3.14 -1.06 5.82
N LEU A 106 3.87 -1.30 4.73
CA LEU A 106 5.01 -2.21 4.70
C LEU A 106 6.16 -1.69 5.56
N ALA A 107 6.45 -0.39 5.50
CA ALA A 107 7.45 0.23 6.36
C ALA A 107 7.08 0.10 7.84
N LEU A 108 5.81 0.34 8.19
CA LEU A 108 5.31 0.14 9.56
C LEU A 108 5.42 -1.32 9.99
N LEU A 109 5.04 -2.27 9.13
CA LEU A 109 5.15 -3.70 9.42
C LEU A 109 6.61 -4.13 9.64
N GLU A 110 7.55 -3.67 8.81
CA GLU A 110 8.97 -4.00 8.97
C GLU A 110 9.52 -3.46 10.30
N ASN A 111 9.16 -2.23 10.64
CA ASN A 111 9.47 -1.64 11.93
C ASN A 111 8.90 -2.45 13.10
N THR A 112 7.63 -2.86 13.02
CA THR A 112 7.00 -3.72 14.05
C THR A 112 7.69 -5.07 14.15
N LYS A 113 8.02 -5.72 13.02
CA LYS A 113 8.75 -7.00 13.01
C LYS A 113 10.10 -6.90 13.70
N GLN A 114 10.85 -5.81 13.46
CA GLN A 114 12.14 -5.59 14.12
C GLN A 114 12.00 -5.56 15.65
N ILE A 115 10.93 -4.95 16.17
CA ILE A 115 10.69 -4.90 17.61
C ILE A 115 10.19 -6.24 18.15
N LEU A 116 9.32 -6.94 17.42
CA LEU A 116 8.81 -8.24 17.86
C LEU A 116 9.91 -9.29 18.03
N ARG A 117 11.06 -9.16 17.35
CA ARG A 117 12.24 -10.01 17.63
C ARG A 117 12.74 -9.86 19.07
N TYR A 118 12.61 -8.69 19.68
CA TYR A 118 13.00 -8.50 21.07
C TYR A 118 12.07 -9.19 22.07
N SER A 119 10.90 -9.70 21.62
CA SER A 119 10.02 -10.50 22.49
C SER A 119 10.72 -11.73 23.06
N ASP A 120 11.63 -12.35 22.31
CA ASP A 120 12.38 -13.50 22.81
C ASP A 120 13.44 -13.09 23.87
N TRP A 121 14.02 -11.88 23.77
CA TRP A 121 14.85 -11.33 24.84
C TRP A 121 14.03 -11.04 26.11
N VAL A 122 12.79 -10.58 25.96
CA VAL A 122 11.88 -10.43 27.10
C VAL A 122 11.56 -11.78 27.74
N VAL A 123 11.35 -12.84 26.93
CA VAL A 123 11.17 -14.20 27.45
C VAL A 123 12.40 -14.65 28.24
N ILE A 124 13.61 -14.38 27.77
CA ILE A 124 14.85 -14.69 28.50
C ILE A 124 14.90 -13.93 29.82
N LEU A 125 14.63 -12.61 29.83
CA LEU A 125 14.57 -11.82 31.05
C LEU A 125 13.59 -12.43 32.06
N ILE A 126 12.37 -12.74 31.61
CA ILE A 126 11.32 -13.28 32.49
C ILE A 126 11.72 -14.66 33.01
N ASN A 127 12.00 -15.61 32.11
CA ASN A 127 12.15 -17.01 32.47
C ASN A 127 13.49 -17.35 33.12
N GLU A 128 14.56 -16.58 32.86
CA GLU A 128 15.89 -16.88 33.39
C GLU A 128 16.30 -15.99 34.57
N ILE A 129 15.66 -14.83 34.73
CA ILE A 129 16.00 -13.85 35.77
C ILE A 129 14.81 -13.62 36.70
N ILE A 130 13.71 -13.08 36.18
CA ILE A 130 12.58 -12.68 37.03
C ILE A 130 11.95 -13.88 37.74
N VAL A 131 11.60 -14.94 37.02
CA VAL A 131 10.93 -16.11 37.61
C VAL A 131 11.85 -16.89 38.55
N PRO A 132 13.07 -17.34 38.16
CA PRO A 132 13.82 -18.29 38.99
C PRO A 132 14.64 -17.63 40.10
N LYS A 133 15.10 -16.40 39.89
CA LYS A 133 16.07 -15.76 40.80
C LYS A 133 15.42 -14.76 41.73
N LEU A 134 14.26 -14.24 41.33
CA LEU A 134 13.67 -13.07 41.93
C LEU A 134 12.23 -13.34 42.38
N MET A 135 11.49 -14.21 41.68
CA MET A 135 10.22 -14.74 42.14
C MET A 135 10.37 -16.09 42.84
N GLY A 136 9.46 -16.40 43.76
CA GLY A 136 9.44 -17.63 44.52
C GLY A 136 9.14 -18.85 43.65
N ASP A 137 8.07 -18.81 42.85
CA ASP A 137 7.67 -19.90 41.96
C ASP A 137 6.96 -19.44 40.66
N GLN A 138 6.60 -20.41 39.82
CA GLN A 138 5.91 -20.20 38.53
C GLN A 138 4.45 -19.77 38.73
N ASP A 139 3.81 -20.15 39.82
CA ASP A 139 2.41 -19.83 40.09
C ASP A 139 2.25 -18.33 40.37
N ASP A 140 3.20 -17.73 41.10
CA ASP A 140 3.31 -16.29 41.31
C ASP A 140 3.40 -15.53 39.98
N TRP A 141 4.22 -16.02 39.05
CA TRP A 141 4.37 -15.41 37.72
C TRP A 141 3.11 -15.55 36.87
N ASP A 142 2.48 -16.73 36.87
CA ASP A 142 1.26 -16.97 36.09
C ASP A 142 0.13 -16.02 36.54
N ARG A 143 0.07 -15.70 37.84
CA ARG A 143 -0.87 -14.73 38.40
C ARG A 143 -0.57 -13.29 37.96
N ILE A 144 0.69 -12.85 38.02
CA ILE A 144 1.12 -11.53 37.52
C ILE A 144 0.87 -11.40 36.01
N SER A 145 1.23 -12.41 35.25
CA SER A 145 1.01 -12.48 33.79
C SER A 145 -0.47 -12.37 33.47
N THR A 146 -1.35 -12.98 34.27
CA THR A 146 -2.81 -12.88 34.11
C THR A 146 -3.32 -11.47 34.37
N ILE A 147 -2.87 -10.83 35.45
CA ILE A 147 -3.25 -9.45 35.82
C ILE A 147 -2.83 -8.47 34.71
N PHE A 148 -1.58 -8.53 34.25
CA PHE A 148 -1.15 -7.72 33.10
C PHE A 148 -1.93 -8.05 31.83
N THR A 149 -2.18 -9.33 31.55
CA THR A 149 -2.94 -9.72 30.35
C THR A 149 -4.34 -9.11 30.35
N LYS A 150 -5.03 -9.11 31.50
CA LYS A 150 -6.35 -8.50 31.65
C LYS A 150 -6.31 -6.99 31.38
N SER A 151 -5.36 -6.28 32.01
CA SER A 151 -5.11 -4.85 31.78
C SER A 151 -4.91 -4.53 30.29
N ILE A 152 -4.09 -5.33 29.61
CA ILE A 152 -3.76 -5.16 28.19
C ILE A 152 -4.98 -5.41 27.29
N LEU A 153 -5.77 -6.44 27.58
CA LEU A 153 -6.98 -6.77 26.80
C LEU A 153 -8.10 -5.74 26.98
N GLU A 154 -8.18 -5.14 28.17
CA GLU A 154 -9.16 -4.11 28.51
C GLU A 154 -8.70 -2.69 28.11
N ASP A 155 -7.47 -2.56 27.59
CA ASP A 155 -6.80 -1.30 27.22
C ASP A 155 -6.87 -0.26 28.34
N THR A 156 -6.66 -0.71 29.57
CA THR A 156 -6.66 0.17 30.74
C THR A 156 -5.26 0.70 31.00
N ASP A 157 -5.18 1.96 31.45
CA ASP A 157 -3.92 2.58 31.90
C ASP A 157 -3.43 1.99 33.23
N HIS A 158 -4.26 1.19 33.90
CA HIS A 158 -4.01 0.62 35.22
C HIS A 158 -4.45 -0.84 35.27
N TYR A 159 -3.61 -1.69 35.86
CA TYR A 159 -3.99 -3.03 36.27
C TYR A 159 -4.76 -2.97 37.61
N VAL A 160 -5.70 -3.89 37.79
CA VAL A 160 -6.51 -3.98 39.02
C VAL A 160 -6.00 -5.15 39.85
N LEU A 161 -5.60 -4.87 41.08
CA LEU A 161 -5.26 -5.87 42.08
C LEU A 161 -6.53 -6.18 42.87
N GLU A 162 -6.94 -7.45 42.91
CA GLU A 162 -8.27 -7.83 43.39
C GLU A 162 -8.27 -8.22 44.87
N ASN A 163 -7.09 -8.41 45.47
CA ASN A 163 -6.92 -8.87 46.85
C ASN A 163 -5.52 -8.53 47.41
N GLU A 164 -5.34 -8.66 48.73
CA GLU A 164 -4.07 -8.38 49.42
C GLU A 164 -2.91 -9.29 48.97
N GLU A 165 -3.18 -10.47 48.40
CA GLU A 165 -2.12 -11.33 47.87
C GLU A 165 -1.55 -10.76 46.57
N ASP A 166 -2.42 -10.22 45.70
CA ASP A 166 -2.00 -9.53 44.47
C ASP A 166 -1.16 -8.29 44.82
N ASP A 167 -1.55 -7.54 45.84
CA ASP A 167 -0.78 -6.39 46.36
C ASP A 167 0.64 -6.80 46.76
N ARG A 168 0.78 -7.83 47.61
CA ARG A 168 2.09 -8.34 48.05
C ARG A 168 2.92 -8.89 46.90
N LEU A 169 2.29 -9.54 45.92
CA LEU A 169 2.97 -10.05 44.74
C LEU A 169 3.56 -8.91 43.89
N PHE A 170 2.80 -7.83 43.72
CA PHE A 170 3.26 -6.66 42.97
C PHE A 170 4.29 -5.83 43.74
N GLU A 171 4.18 -5.72 45.07
CA GLU A 171 5.25 -5.14 45.91
C GLU A 171 6.56 -5.90 45.73
N ARG A 172 6.52 -7.24 45.77
CA ARG A 172 7.70 -8.06 45.50
C ARG A 172 8.21 -7.84 44.08
N LEU A 173 7.33 -7.80 43.08
CA LEU A 173 7.72 -7.51 41.70
C LEU A 173 8.43 -6.15 41.57
N VAL A 174 7.95 -5.11 42.25
CA VAL A 174 8.60 -3.79 42.23
C VAL A 174 10.02 -3.87 42.80
N GLU A 175 10.20 -4.49 43.97
CA GLU A 175 11.51 -4.67 44.59
C GLU A 175 12.49 -5.44 43.69
N ILE A 176 11.98 -6.43 42.97
CA ILE A 176 12.72 -7.23 41.99
C ILE A 176 13.17 -6.37 40.80
N LEU A 177 12.25 -5.60 40.23
CA LEU A 177 12.52 -4.80 39.05
C LEU A 177 13.48 -3.64 39.35
N ASP A 178 13.42 -3.08 40.57
CA ASP A 178 14.37 -2.07 41.05
C ASP A 178 15.82 -2.58 41.03
N GLN A 179 16.07 -3.87 41.30
CA GLN A 179 17.42 -4.46 41.25
C GLN A 179 18.03 -4.44 39.84
N VAL A 180 17.18 -4.51 38.81
CA VAL A 180 17.57 -4.44 37.39
C VAL A 180 17.30 -3.06 36.77
N ASN A 181 16.97 -2.06 37.59
CA ASN A 181 16.67 -0.69 37.20
C ASN A 181 15.53 -0.57 36.15
N ILE A 182 14.56 -1.47 36.22
CA ILE A 182 13.35 -1.44 35.40
C ILE A 182 12.21 -0.96 36.31
N THR A 183 11.43 0.02 35.87
CA THR A 183 10.22 0.42 36.59
C THR A 183 9.08 -0.52 36.25
N LEU A 184 8.07 -0.61 37.12
CA LEU A 184 6.91 -1.44 36.86
C LEU A 184 6.18 -1.09 35.54
N GLY A 185 6.08 0.19 35.21
CA GLY A 185 5.49 0.64 33.94
C GLY A 185 6.34 0.24 32.72
N GLU A 186 7.67 0.35 32.82
CA GLU A 186 8.57 -0.15 31.76
C GLU A 186 8.45 -1.67 31.60
N PHE A 187 8.32 -2.40 32.71
CA PHE A 187 8.11 -3.85 32.68
C PHE A 187 6.77 -4.23 32.05
N GLU A 188 5.70 -3.48 32.31
CA GLU A 188 4.42 -3.68 31.64
C GLU A 188 4.55 -3.54 30.11
N TYR A 189 5.33 -2.58 29.60
CA TYR A 189 5.63 -2.49 28.18
C TYR A 189 6.35 -3.74 27.65
N LEU A 190 7.30 -4.30 28.40
CA LEU A 190 7.96 -5.55 28.02
C LEU A 190 6.98 -6.71 27.96
N VAL A 191 6.07 -6.83 28.94
CA VAL A 191 5.01 -7.85 28.94
C VAL A 191 4.06 -7.66 27.75
N ARG A 192 3.64 -6.42 27.44
CA ARG A 192 2.85 -6.08 26.24
C ARG A 192 3.55 -6.56 24.97
N LEU A 193 4.84 -6.28 24.83
CA LEU A 193 5.63 -6.72 23.68
C LEU A 193 5.69 -8.26 23.58
N ASN A 194 5.87 -8.95 24.70
CA ASN A 194 5.86 -10.41 24.74
C ASN A 194 4.49 -11.02 24.38
N LYS A 195 3.38 -10.34 24.71
CA LYS A 195 2.03 -10.81 24.31
C LYS A 195 1.76 -10.59 22.81
N MET A 196 2.41 -9.61 22.19
CA MET A 196 2.38 -9.40 20.74
C MET A 196 3.29 -10.36 19.96
N ARG A 197 3.99 -11.26 20.65
CA ARG A 197 4.88 -12.26 20.05
C ARG A 197 4.14 -13.10 19.03
N ASN A 198 4.70 -13.13 17.82
CA ASN A 198 4.31 -14.06 16.76
C ASN A 198 5.50 -15.00 16.53
N THR A 199 5.23 -16.31 16.47
CA THR A 199 6.25 -17.34 16.28
C THR A 199 6.97 -17.24 14.92
N GLU A 200 6.45 -16.44 13.99
CA GLU A 200 7.12 -16.14 12.72
C GLU A 200 8.31 -15.19 12.86
N PHE A 201 8.43 -14.44 13.97
CA PHE A 201 9.44 -13.38 14.15
C PHE A 201 10.42 -13.66 15.28
N HIS A 202 10.77 -14.94 15.47
CA HIS A 202 11.76 -15.35 16.46
C HIS A 202 13.18 -14.84 16.17
N ILE A 203 13.97 -14.73 17.24
CA ILE A 203 15.40 -14.51 17.22
C ILE A 203 16.08 -15.71 16.54
N ASN A 204 16.67 -15.49 15.37
CA ASN A 204 17.50 -16.46 14.66
C ASN A 204 18.90 -16.55 15.28
N ASN A 205 19.00 -16.97 16.55
CA ASN A 205 20.28 -17.07 17.29
C ASN A 205 21.10 -15.76 17.32
N GLN A 206 20.43 -14.61 17.36
CA GLN A 206 21.11 -13.31 17.44
C GLN A 206 21.93 -13.21 18.73
N PRO A 207 23.22 -12.82 18.67
CA PRO A 207 24.01 -12.54 19.86
C PRO A 207 23.52 -11.28 20.61
N LEU A 208 23.62 -11.28 21.94
CA LEU A 208 23.20 -10.16 22.80
C LEU A 208 23.85 -8.81 22.41
N CYS A 209 25.14 -8.83 22.06
CA CYS A 209 25.87 -7.63 21.63
C CYS A 209 25.33 -7.04 20.33
N GLU A 210 24.83 -7.88 19.42
CA GLU A 210 24.20 -7.45 18.18
C GLU A 210 22.83 -6.84 18.44
N ALA A 211 22.03 -7.46 19.32
CA ALA A 211 20.74 -6.93 19.75
C ALA A 211 20.87 -5.52 20.35
N LYS A 212 21.83 -5.31 21.26
CA LYS A 212 22.10 -3.98 21.84
C LYS A 212 22.47 -2.95 20.76
N LYS A 213 23.30 -3.32 19.79
CA LYS A 213 23.72 -2.41 18.71
C LYS A 213 22.55 -2.04 17.80
N GLN A 214 21.71 -3.01 17.43
CA GLN A 214 20.54 -2.75 16.57
C GLN A 214 19.50 -1.89 17.27
N LEU A 215 19.29 -2.10 18.58
CA LEU A 215 18.37 -1.30 19.39
C LEU A 215 18.74 0.19 19.38
N GLU A 216 20.04 0.52 19.35
CA GLU A 216 20.49 1.91 19.33
C GLU A 216 20.47 2.55 17.93
N MET A 217 20.70 1.77 16.87
CA MET A 217 20.91 2.30 15.52
C MET A 217 19.64 2.43 14.68
N THR A 218 18.65 1.56 14.87
CA THR A 218 17.55 1.39 13.91
C THR A 218 16.17 1.40 14.56
N PHE A 219 16.02 1.99 15.75
CA PHE A 219 14.74 1.95 16.46
C PHE A 219 13.69 2.90 15.86
N PRO A 220 12.47 2.42 15.57
CA PRO A 220 11.41 3.26 15.00
C PRO A 220 10.88 4.29 16.00
N GLU A 221 10.82 5.57 15.60
CA GLU A 221 10.39 6.70 16.46
C GLU A 221 9.00 6.51 17.09
N HIS A 222 8.02 6.03 16.32
CA HIS A 222 6.66 5.78 16.82
C HIS A 222 6.57 4.64 17.86
N LEU A 223 7.65 3.89 18.06
CA LEU A 223 7.75 2.80 19.03
C LEU A 223 8.77 3.08 20.13
N GLU A 224 9.32 4.31 20.19
CA GLU A 224 10.40 4.73 21.11
C GLU A 224 10.13 4.39 22.58
N HIS A 225 8.86 4.31 23.00
CA HIS A 225 8.46 3.91 24.34
C HIS A 225 8.94 2.50 24.75
N PHE A 226 9.20 1.60 23.80
CA PHE A 226 9.79 0.28 24.09
C PHE A 226 11.32 0.31 24.21
N LYS A 227 12.00 1.36 23.72
CA LYS A 227 13.46 1.36 23.54
C LYS A 227 14.21 1.28 24.87
N GLU A 228 13.90 2.18 25.80
CA GLU A 228 14.54 2.21 27.11
C GLU A 228 14.22 0.96 27.97
N PRO A 229 12.96 0.48 28.05
CA PRO A 229 12.66 -0.80 28.67
C PRO A 229 13.49 -1.96 28.10
N LEU A 230 13.58 -2.06 26.76
CA LEU A 230 14.35 -3.12 26.09
C LEU A 230 15.84 -3.01 26.37
N LYS A 231 16.38 -1.79 26.39
CA LYS A 231 17.78 -1.55 26.70
C LYS A 231 18.10 -2.06 28.10
N LYS A 232 17.30 -1.69 29.10
CA LYS A 232 17.44 -2.16 30.48
C LYS A 232 17.32 -3.67 30.60
N ALA A 233 16.35 -4.28 29.90
CA ALA A 233 16.20 -5.73 29.82
C ALA A 233 17.47 -6.44 29.30
N LEU A 234 18.04 -5.95 28.19
CA LEU A 234 19.27 -6.51 27.62
C LEU A 234 20.47 -6.34 28.56
N TYR A 235 20.58 -5.23 29.28
CA TYR A 235 21.60 -5.03 30.30
C TYR A 235 21.43 -5.97 31.50
N ALA A 236 20.20 -6.19 31.96
CA ALA A 236 19.92 -7.14 33.04
C ALA A 236 20.37 -8.56 32.66
N ILE A 237 20.13 -8.97 31.41
CA ILE A 237 20.58 -10.24 30.86
C ILE A 237 22.10 -10.34 30.79
N GLU A 238 22.78 -9.27 30.36
CA GLU A 238 24.25 -9.23 30.24
C GLU A 238 24.95 -9.40 31.59
N VAL A 239 24.43 -8.76 32.64
CA VAL A 239 25.04 -8.78 33.98
C VAL A 239 24.78 -10.10 34.70
N GLN A 240 23.83 -10.92 34.22
CA GLN A 240 23.42 -12.20 34.80
C GLN A 240 23.30 -12.15 36.33
N TRP A 241 22.48 -11.21 36.83
CA TRP A 241 22.05 -11.17 38.25
C TRP A 241 21.54 -12.53 38.69
#